data_AF-A0A838I2N5-F1
#
_entry.id   AF-A0A838I2N5-F1
#
_cell.length_a   1.000
_cell.length_b   1.000
_cell.length_c   1.000
_cell.angle_alpha   90.00
_cell.angle_beta   90.00
_cell.angle_gamma   90.00
#
_symmetry.space_group_name_H-M   'P 1'
#
loop_
_entity.id
_entity.type
_entity.pdbx_description
1 polymer ?
#
loop_
_entity_poly.entity_id
_entity_poly.type
_entity_poly.pdbx_seq_one_letter_code
_entity_poly.pdbx_strand_id
1 'polypeptide(L)'
;MLCALEISKVLKSHRELQVRIGIHSGPINEVTDLNEQANIAGAGINIAQRVMDCGDGGHILLSQRVADDLAQYRQWQPQLHDLGEVEVKHGVRVNVVNLYTDDLGNPEVPGKFRQAKRQTAPAIVGRGEEVWLAVV
;
A
#
# COMPACT_ATOMS: atom_id res chain seq x y z
N MET A 1 -11.37 8.88 -0.41
CA MET A 1 -11.47 7.47 0.01
C MET A 1 -12.72 6.77 -0.50
N LEU A 2 -13.92 7.35 -0.32
CA LEU A 2 -15.17 6.78 -0.85
C LEU A 2 -15.09 6.40 -2.34
N CYS A 3 -14.52 7.27 -3.18
CA CYS A 3 -14.34 6.97 -4.62
C CYS A 3 -13.56 5.68 -4.88
N ALA A 4 -12.52 5.39 -4.09
CA ALA A 4 -11.74 4.16 -4.27
C ALA A 4 -12.55 2.91 -3.91
N LEU A 5 -13.39 2.99 -2.87
CA LEU A 5 -14.32 1.91 -2.51
C LEU A 5 -15.41 1.74 -3.56
N GLU A 6 -15.96 2.83 -4.11
CA GLU A 6 -16.95 2.78 -5.18
C GLU A 6 -16.38 2.16 -6.47
N ILE A 7 -15.16 2.54 -6.85
CA ILE A 7 -14.44 1.91 -7.96
C ILE A 7 -14.25 0.41 -7.68
N SER A 8 -13.76 0.05 -6.49
CA SER A 8 -13.59 -1.35 -6.09
C SER A 8 -14.91 -2.13 -6.16
N LYS A 9 -16.02 -1.52 -5.76
CA LYS A 9 -17.36 -2.12 -5.84
C LYS A 9 -17.77 -2.43 -7.27
N VAL A 10 -17.56 -1.50 -8.21
CA VAL A 10 -17.87 -1.71 -9.64
C VAL A 10 -16.95 -2.78 -10.25
N LEU A 11 -15.68 -2.82 -9.83
CA LEU A 11 -14.71 -3.81 -10.30
C LEU A 11 -15.02 -5.25 -9.86
N LYS A 12 -15.82 -5.46 -8.79
CA LYS A 12 -16.28 -6.81 -8.41
C LYS A 12 -17.07 -7.50 -9.53
N SER A 13 -17.75 -6.73 -10.38
CA SER A 13 -18.50 -7.21 -11.54
C SER A 13 -17.63 -7.42 -12.79
N HIS A 14 -16.35 -7.02 -12.75
CA HIS A 14 -15.41 -7.05 -13.88
C HIS A 14 -14.08 -7.69 -13.45
N ARG A 15 -14.12 -8.97 -13.03
CA ARG A 15 -12.98 -9.67 -12.41
C ARG A 15 -11.80 -9.91 -13.36
N GLU A 16 -12.05 -9.84 -14.67
CA GLU A 16 -11.03 -9.84 -15.70
C GLU A 16 -10.11 -8.60 -15.65
N LEU A 17 -10.59 -7.50 -15.06
CA LEU A 17 -9.81 -6.27 -14.88
C LEU A 17 -9.02 -6.33 -13.58
N GLN A 18 -7.71 -6.56 -13.70
CA GLN A 18 -6.79 -6.55 -12.57
C GLN A 18 -6.32 -5.11 -12.27
N VAL A 19 -7.17 -4.35 -11.58
CA VAL A 19 -6.86 -2.96 -11.17
C VAL A 19 -6.22 -2.95 -9.79
N ARG A 20 -5.24 -2.07 -9.58
CA ARG A 20 -4.66 -1.74 -8.27
C ARG A 20 -4.63 -0.23 -8.10
N ILE A 21 -4.86 0.24 -6.89
CA ILE A 21 -5.01 1.67 -6.58
C ILE A 21 -3.95 2.06 -5.55
N GLY A 22 -3.20 3.13 -5.81
CA GLY A 22 -2.30 3.75 -4.84
C GLY A 22 -2.72 5.19 -4.56
N ILE A 23 -2.83 5.56 -3.29
CA ILE A 23 -3.35 6.86 -2.85
C ILE A 23 -2.30 7.56 -1.99
N HIS A 24 -2.00 8.80 -2.35
CA HIS A 24 -1.13 9.69 -1.61
C HIS A 24 -1.61 11.14 -1.71
N SER A 25 -1.32 11.94 -0.70
CA SER A 25 -1.56 13.39 -0.68
C SER A 25 -0.24 14.12 -0.47
N GLY A 26 0.14 14.94 -1.45
CA GLY A 26 1.43 15.62 -1.48
C GLY A 26 1.51 16.66 -2.60
N PRO A 27 2.56 17.48 -2.61
CA PRO A 27 2.72 18.56 -3.59
C PRO A 27 2.82 18.02 -5.02
N ILE A 28 2.11 18.67 -5.92
CA ILE A 28 2.10 18.43 -7.36
C ILE A 28 2.20 19.77 -8.11
N ASN A 29 2.76 19.73 -9.31
CA ASN A 29 2.82 20.85 -10.24
C ASN A 29 2.17 20.42 -11.55
N GLU A 30 1.35 21.29 -12.10
CA GLU A 30 0.88 21.15 -13.47
C GLU A 30 2.00 21.56 -14.42
N VAL A 31 2.22 20.75 -15.44
CA VAL A 31 3.23 20.98 -16.48
C VAL A 31 2.60 20.72 -17.84
N THR A 32 2.76 21.65 -18.76
CA THR A 32 2.42 21.42 -20.17
C THR A 32 3.60 20.71 -20.83
N ASP A 33 3.35 19.54 -21.41
CA ASP A 33 4.40 18.80 -22.11
C ASP A 33 4.70 19.40 -23.51
N LEU A 34 5.69 18.82 -24.20
CA LEU A 34 6.08 19.26 -25.55
C LEU A 34 4.98 19.03 -26.60
N ASN A 35 3.93 18.27 -26.27
CA ASN A 35 2.79 17.99 -27.12
C ASN A 35 1.57 18.85 -26.75
N GLU A 36 1.77 19.92 -25.97
CA GLU A 36 0.73 20.81 -25.46
C GLU A 36 -0.33 20.11 -24.58
N GLN A 37 -0.01 18.93 -24.05
CA GLN A 37 -0.88 18.21 -23.13
C GLN A 37 -0.60 18.62 -21.68
N ALA A 38 -1.67 18.89 -20.94
CA ALA A 38 -1.58 19.11 -19.50
C ALA A 38 -1.20 17.80 -18.80
N ASN A 39 -0.11 17.83 -18.06
CA ASN A 39 0.43 16.69 -17.32
C ASN A 39 0.74 17.11 -15.87
N ILE A 40 0.91 16.13 -14.99
CA ILE A 40 1.19 16.35 -13.57
C ILE A 40 2.58 15.82 -13.24
N ALA A 41 3.41 16.69 -12.66
CA ALA A 41 4.72 16.35 -12.12
C ALA A 41 4.79 16.62 -10.62
N GLY A 42 5.82 16.08 -9.97
CA GLY A 42 6.13 16.39 -8.57
C GLY A 42 6.30 15.16 -7.68
N ALA A 43 6.68 15.41 -6.43
CA ALA A 43 6.92 14.35 -5.47
C ALA A 43 5.63 13.55 -5.16
N GLY A 44 4.47 14.23 -5.12
CA GLY A 44 3.19 13.59 -4.77
C GLY A 44 2.80 12.46 -5.73
N ILE A 45 2.88 12.70 -7.05
CA ILE A 45 2.51 11.70 -8.06
C ILE A 45 3.48 10.52 -8.06
N ASN A 46 4.77 10.77 -7.83
CA ASN A 46 5.79 9.73 -7.72
C ASN A 46 5.55 8.82 -6.51
N ILE A 47 5.16 9.38 -5.36
CA ILE A 47 4.83 8.59 -4.17
C ILE A 47 3.53 7.80 -4.38
N ALA A 48 2.49 8.40 -4.96
CA ALA A 48 1.25 7.69 -5.28
C ALA A 48 1.51 6.46 -6.15
N GLN A 49 2.33 6.60 -7.19
CA GLN A 49 2.71 5.48 -8.05
C GLN A 49 3.52 4.43 -7.28
N ARG A 50 4.46 4.84 -6.42
CA ARG A 50 5.26 3.90 -5.62
C ARG A 50 4.41 3.10 -4.65
N VAL A 51 3.40 3.72 -4.04
CA VAL A 51 2.40 3.05 -3.21
C VAL A 51 1.61 2.05 -4.06
N MET A 52 1.14 2.46 -5.25
CA MET A 52 0.44 1.58 -6.20
C MET A 52 1.30 0.37 -6.62
N ASP A 53 2.59 0.58 -6.91
CA ASP A 53 3.55 -0.44 -7.33
C ASP A 53 3.80 -1.52 -6.26
N CYS A 54 3.38 -1.28 -5.02
CA CYS A 54 3.49 -2.28 -3.94
C CYS A 54 2.33 -3.28 -3.93
N GLY A 55 1.26 -3.02 -4.68
CA GLY A 55 0.04 -3.83 -4.69
C GLY A 55 -0.05 -4.83 -5.83
N ASP A 56 -0.75 -5.93 -5.55
CA ASP A 56 -1.28 -6.84 -6.56
C ASP A 56 -2.70 -6.40 -6.98
N GLY A 57 -3.33 -7.13 -7.91
CA GLY A 57 -4.71 -6.86 -8.31
C GLY A 57 -5.69 -6.78 -7.13
N GLY A 58 -6.64 -5.85 -7.19
CA GLY A 58 -7.68 -5.63 -6.19
C GLY A 58 -7.25 -4.79 -4.97
N HIS A 59 -5.97 -4.48 -4.80
CA HIS A 59 -5.51 -3.71 -3.64
C HIS A 59 -5.85 -2.21 -3.75
N ILE A 60 -6.16 -1.62 -2.60
CA ILE A 60 -6.24 -0.18 -2.39
C ILE A 60 -5.20 0.19 -1.35
N LEU A 61 -4.08 0.74 -1.79
CA LEU A 61 -2.94 1.02 -0.93
C LEU A 61 -2.81 2.52 -0.67
N LEU A 62 -2.48 2.86 0.58
CA LEU A 62 -2.32 4.23 1.04
C LEU A 62 -0.88 4.46 1.48
N SER A 63 -0.36 5.66 1.23
CA SER A 63 0.81 6.13 1.97
C SER A 63 0.47 6.33 3.45
N GLN A 64 1.44 6.12 4.35
CA GLN A 64 1.27 6.37 5.79
C GLN A 64 0.59 7.71 6.11
N ARG A 65 1.01 8.81 5.48
CA ARG A 65 0.42 10.14 5.70
C ARG A 65 -1.10 10.15 5.53
N VAL A 66 -1.61 9.54 4.47
CA VAL A 66 -3.06 9.47 4.20
C VAL A 66 -3.74 8.56 5.22
N ALA A 67 -3.10 7.47 5.61
CA ALA A 67 -3.63 6.58 6.63
C ALA A 67 -3.72 7.28 8.00
N ASP A 68 -2.71 8.07 8.39
CA ASP A 68 -2.70 8.84 9.65
C ASP A 68 -3.85 9.86 9.70
N ASP A 69 -4.09 10.57 8.59
CA ASP A 69 -5.21 11.50 8.47
C ASP A 69 -6.57 10.78 8.59
N LEU A 70 -6.69 9.59 7.99
CA LEU A 70 -7.93 8.80 8.05
C LEU A 70 -8.14 8.14 9.41
N ALA A 71 -7.08 7.74 10.10
CA ALA A 71 -7.15 7.12 11.41
C ALA A 71 -7.78 8.05 12.47
N GLN A 72 -7.80 9.36 12.24
CA GLN A 72 -8.53 10.32 13.09
C GLN A 72 -10.05 10.12 13.06
N TYR A 73 -10.57 9.41 12.06
CA TYR A 73 -11.99 9.16 11.86
C TYR A 73 -12.33 7.71 12.20
N ARG A 74 -13.16 7.53 13.25
CA ARG A 74 -13.49 6.21 13.81
C ARG A 74 -14.02 5.21 12.79
N GLN A 75 -14.77 5.67 11.78
CA GLN A 75 -15.32 4.79 10.76
C GLN A 75 -14.25 4.16 9.86
N TRP A 76 -13.08 4.79 9.70
CA TRP A 76 -12.00 4.30 8.84
C TRP A 76 -11.04 3.37 9.56
N GLN A 77 -10.82 3.54 10.88
CA GLN A 77 -9.83 2.76 11.64
C GLN A 77 -9.91 1.23 11.43
N PRO A 78 -11.09 0.58 11.43
CA PRO A 78 -11.17 -0.88 11.27
C PRO A 78 -10.77 -1.37 9.88
N GLN A 79 -10.72 -0.46 8.90
CA GLN A 79 -10.46 -0.75 7.49
C GLN A 79 -8.99 -0.49 7.10
N LEU A 80 -8.19 0.04 8.02
CA LEU A 80 -6.79 0.40 7.80
C LEU A 80 -5.89 -0.69 8.37
N HIS A 81 -5.21 -1.40 7.48
CA HIS A 81 -4.37 -2.55 7.83
C HIS A 81 -2.92 -2.26 7.44
N ASP A 82 -2.07 -2.03 8.44
CA ASP A 82 -0.66 -1.72 8.21
C ASP A 82 0.08 -2.91 7.58
N LEU A 83 0.79 -2.65 6.46
CA LEU A 83 1.67 -3.62 5.82
C LEU A 83 3.14 -3.38 6.19
N GLY A 84 3.46 -2.20 6.73
CA GLY A 84 4.80 -1.75 7.08
C GLY A 84 5.58 -1.17 5.91
N GLU A 85 6.89 -1.06 6.12
CA GLU A 85 7.81 -0.38 5.21
C GLU A 85 8.42 -1.32 4.17
N VAL A 86 8.43 -0.88 2.91
CA VAL A 86 9.02 -1.62 1.79
C VAL A 86 9.90 -0.73 0.93
N GLU A 87 11.02 -1.28 0.48
CA GLU A 87 11.88 -0.61 -0.50
C GLU A 87 11.24 -0.69 -1.90
N VAL A 88 11.19 0.46 -2.57
CA VAL A 88 10.70 0.61 -3.94
C VAL A 88 11.85 1.04 -4.86
N LYS A 89 11.53 1.26 -6.14
CA LYS A 89 12.52 1.66 -7.15
C LYS A 89 13.39 2.81 -6.64
N HIS A 90 14.68 2.71 -6.94
CA HIS A 90 15.72 3.68 -6.57
C HIS A 90 16.01 3.77 -5.06
N GLY A 91 15.82 2.69 -4.31
CA GLY A 91 16.23 2.60 -2.90
C GLY A 91 15.37 3.40 -1.93
N VAL A 92 14.25 3.97 -2.39
CA VAL A 92 13.34 4.73 -1.53
C VAL A 92 12.48 3.76 -0.73
N ARG A 93 12.32 4.03 0.57
CA ARG A 93 11.43 3.26 1.43
C ARG A 93 10.09 3.98 1.58
N VAL A 94 9.01 3.23 1.47
CA VAL A 94 7.64 3.75 1.67
C VAL A 94 6.93 2.86 2.68
N ASN A 95 6.27 3.49 3.64
CA ASN A 95 5.37 2.80 4.55
C ASN A 95 3.95 2.80 3.95
N VAL A 96 3.35 1.62 3.89
CA VAL A 96 2.13 1.35 3.13
C VAL A 96 1.08 0.73 4.03
N VAL A 97 -0.13 1.27 3.94
CA VAL A 97 -1.31 0.74 4.63
C VAL A 97 -2.29 0.22 3.57
N ASN A 98 -2.83 -0.97 3.79
CA ASN A 98 -3.88 -1.55 2.96
C ASN A 98 -5.25 -1.09 3.46
N LEU A 99 -6.08 -0.56 2.56
CA LEU A 99 -7.47 -0.24 2.83
C LEU A 99 -8.37 -1.34 2.26
N TYR A 100 -9.14 -2.00 3.12
CA TYR A 100 -10.21 -2.89 2.69
C TYR A 100 -11.34 -2.92 3.71
N THR A 101 -12.50 -3.38 3.25
CA THR A 101 -13.63 -3.75 4.11
C THR A 101 -13.89 -5.23 3.97
N ASP A 102 -14.87 -5.76 4.71
CA ASP A 102 -15.31 -7.15 4.56
C ASP A 102 -15.72 -7.50 3.13
N ASP A 103 -16.16 -6.50 2.36
CA ASP A 103 -16.72 -6.69 1.01
C ASP A 103 -15.85 -6.11 -0.12
N LEU A 104 -14.98 -5.15 0.15
CA LEU A 104 -14.31 -4.33 -0.87
C LEU A 104 -12.80 -4.26 -0.64
N GLY A 105 -12.04 -4.22 -1.74
CA GLY A 105 -10.58 -4.29 -1.71
C GLY A 105 -10.07 -5.73 -1.70
N ASN A 106 -8.78 -5.88 -1.41
CA ASN A 106 -8.10 -7.17 -1.34
C ASN A 106 -7.38 -7.28 0.02
N PRO A 107 -7.77 -8.23 0.90
CA PRO A 107 -7.14 -8.41 2.21
C PRO A 107 -5.82 -9.18 2.17
N GLU A 108 -5.47 -9.79 1.03
CA GLU A 108 -4.23 -10.56 0.90
C GLU A 108 -3.00 -9.68 1.12
N VAL A 109 -1.91 -10.26 1.63
CA VAL A 109 -0.65 -9.54 1.74
C VAL A 109 0.01 -9.50 0.36
N PRO A 110 0.34 -8.32 -0.20
CA PRO A 110 0.90 -8.25 -1.55
C PRO A 110 2.22 -9.03 -1.65
N GLY A 111 2.48 -9.60 -2.83
CA GLY A 111 3.64 -10.46 -3.09
C GLY A 111 4.97 -9.79 -2.70
N LYS A 112 5.07 -8.48 -2.88
CA LYS A 112 6.26 -7.70 -2.55
C LYS A 112 6.60 -7.72 -1.05
N PHE A 113 5.60 -7.58 -0.18
CA PHE A 113 5.80 -7.65 1.27
C PHE A 113 6.11 -9.06 1.74
N ARG A 114 5.50 -10.08 1.10
CA ARG A 114 5.83 -11.49 1.37
C ARG A 114 7.28 -11.83 1.05
N GLN A 115 7.80 -11.31 -0.07
CA GLN A 115 9.20 -11.51 -0.46
C GLN A 115 10.15 -10.77 0.48
N ALA A 116 9.86 -9.51 0.82
CA ALA A 116 10.66 -8.74 1.77
C ALA A 116 10.80 -9.44 3.13
N LYS A 117 9.68 -9.94 3.70
CA LYS A 117 9.69 -10.72 4.96
C LYS A 117 10.51 -12.01 4.87
N ARG A 118 10.48 -12.71 3.73
CA ARG A 118 11.29 -13.93 3.52
C ARG A 118 12.78 -13.64 3.48
N GLN A 119 13.19 -12.50 2.93
CA GLN A 119 14.59 -12.10 2.87
C GLN A 119 15.14 -11.62 4.23
N THR A 120 14.26 -11.18 5.14
CA THR A 120 14.62 -10.75 6.50
C THR A 120 14.52 -11.85 7.55
N ALA A 121 13.87 -12.98 7.25
CA ALA A 121 13.84 -14.13 8.15
C ALA A 121 15.25 -14.72 8.31
N PRO A 122 15.76 -14.91 9.54
CA PRO A 122 17.04 -15.58 9.74
C PRO A 122 16.97 -16.99 9.13
N ALA A 123 18.01 -17.40 8.41
CA ALA A 123 18.17 -18.80 8.04
C ALA A 123 18.19 -19.62 9.33
N ILE A 124 17.17 -20.44 9.56
CA ILE A 124 17.12 -21.34 10.70
C ILE A 124 18.17 -22.43 10.45
N VAL A 125 19.42 -22.16 10.82
CA VAL A 125 20.43 -23.20 11.01
C VAL A 125 20.04 -23.89 12.30
N GLY A 126 19.39 -25.05 12.18
CA GLY A 126 19.04 -25.87 13.33
C GLY A 126 20.30 -26.25 14.12
N ARG A 127 20.44 -25.69 15.33
CA ARG A 127 21.21 -26.25 16.43
C ARG A 127 20.56 -25.82 17.74
N GLY A 128 20.14 -26.83 18.51
CA GLY A 128 20.13 -26.89 19.98
C GLY A 128 19.56 -25.72 20.79
N GLU A 129 18.42 -26.00 21.42
CA GLU A 129 17.88 -25.45 22.67
C GLU A 129 18.66 -24.31 23.38
N GLU A 130 17.98 -23.18 23.58
CA GLU A 130 18.07 -22.41 24.82
C GLU A 130 16.73 -21.70 25.07
N VAL A 131 16.06 -22.08 26.15
CA VAL A 131 14.78 -21.52 26.61
C VAL A 131 15.08 -20.40 27.60
N TRP A 132 14.67 -19.18 27.29
CA TRP A 132 14.63 -18.08 28.25
C TRP A 132 13.18 -17.81 28.65
N LEU A 133 12.83 -18.15 29.89
CA LEU A 133 11.56 -17.80 30.52
C LEU A 133 11.65 -16.36 31.04
N ALA A 134 10.80 -15.47 30.52
CA ALA A 134 10.49 -14.21 31.18
C ALA A 134 9.23 -14.41 32.04
N VAL A 135 9.38 -14.31 33.36
CA VAL A 135 8.27 -14.22 34.31
C VAL A 135 7.99 -12.74 34.54
N VAL A 136 6.71 -12.35 34.44
CA VAL A 136 6.22 -10.99 34.71
C VAL A 136 6.15 -10.75 36.22
#